data_AF-A0A127FA98-F1
#
_entry.id   AF-A0A127FA98-F1
#
_cell.length_a   1.000
_cell.length_b   1.000
_cell.length_c   1.000
_cell.angle_alpha   90.00
_cell.angle_beta   90.00
_cell.angle_gamma   90.00
#
_symmetry.space_group_name_H-M   'P 1'
#
loop_
_entity.id
_entity.type
_entity.pdbx_description
1 polymer ?
#
loop_
_entity_poly.entity_id
_entity_poly.type
_entity_poly.pdbx_seq_one_letter_code
_entity_poly.pdbx_strand_id
1 'polypeptide(L)' 'MNLSRGLFAGYLRTNVRTLENWEQGRAKPNAQAALLIRLVQRYPDTVRRLAEI' A
#
# COMPACT_ATOMS: atom_id res chain seq x y z
N MET A 1 -0.33 0.47 14.26
CA MET A 1 0.71 1.32 13.66
C MET A 1 0.05 2.11 12.55
N ASN A 2 -0.17 3.42 12.72
CA ASN A 2 -0.72 4.27 11.66
C ASN A 2 0.40 4.59 10.67
N LEU A 3 0.42 3.89 9.54
CA LEU A 3 1.34 4.17 8.46
C LEU A 3 0.92 5.47 7.76
N SER A 4 1.85 6.38 7.51
CA SER A 4 1.53 7.56 6.70
C SER A 4 1.22 7.13 5.27
N ARG A 5 0.26 7.82 4.64
CA ARG A 5 -0.14 7.54 3.25
C ARG A 5 1.05 7.61 2.28
N GLY A 6 1.97 8.55 2.51
CA GLY A 6 3.21 8.68 1.74
C GLY A 6 4.11 7.46 1.83
N LEU A 7 4.33 6.95 3.05
CA LEU A 7 5.16 5.77 3.26
C LEU A 7 4.51 4.53 2.64
N PHE A 8 3.18 4.39 2.76
CA PHE A 8 2.45 3.28 2.14
C PHE A 8 2.51 3.32 0.60
N ALA A 9 2.36 4.51 0.01
CA ALA A 9 2.50 4.68 -1.44
C ALA A 9 3.90 4.29 -1.91
N GLY A 10 4.93 4.66 -1.14
CA GLY A 10 6.32 4.24 -1.37
C GLY A 10 6.48 2.72 -1.43
N TYR A 11 5.94 1.99 -0.45
CA TYR A 11 6.00 0.51 -0.44
C TYR A 11 5.26 -0.14 -1.60
N LEU A 12 4.15 0.45 -2.04
CA LEU A 12 3.38 -0.02 -3.18
C LEU A 12 3.98 0.44 -4.53
N ARG A 13 5.13 1.13 -4.52
CA ARG A 13 5.78 1.75 -5.68
C ARG A 13 4.80 2.56 -6.51
N THR A 14 3.94 3.31 -5.83
CA THR A 14 2.94 4.19 -6.45
C THR A 14 3.02 5.58 -5.85
N ASN A 15 2.36 6.56 -6.48
CA ASN A 15 2.31 7.90 -5.94
C ASN A 15 1.10 8.06 -4.99
N VAL A 16 1.19 9.04 -4.10
CA VAL A 16 0.14 9.32 -3.10
C VAL A 16 -1.21 9.57 -3.75
N ARG A 17 -1.27 10.26 -4.88
CA ARG A 17 -2.51 10.58 -5.59
C ARG A 17 -3.21 9.33 -6.17
N THR A 18 -2.45 8.36 -6.66
CA THR A 18 -2.97 7.07 -7.12
C THR A 18 -3.56 6.28 -5.94
N LEU A 19 -2.86 6.27 -4.80
CA LEU A 19 -3.37 5.64 -3.59
C LEU A 19 -4.66 6.32 -3.09
N GLU A 20 -4.73 7.65 -3.12
CA GLU A 20 -5.95 8.41 -2.80
C GLU A 20 -7.12 8.07 -3.72
N ASN A 21 -6.85 7.93 -5.03
CA ASN A 21 -7.87 7.50 -5.98
C ASN A 21 -8.40 6.08 -5.66
N TRP A 22 -7.57 5.18 -5.16
CA TRP A 22 -8.01 3.85 -4.70
C TRP A 22 -8.85 3.92 -3.43
N GLU A 23 -8.41 4.70 -2.44
CA GLU A 23 -9.15 4.90 -1.18
C GLU A 23 -10.53 5.54 -1.41
N GLN A 24 -10.64 6.44 -2.38
CA GLN A 24 -11.90 7.08 -2.78
C GLN A 24 -12.74 6.24 -3.76
N GLY A 25 -12.26 5.05 -4.17
CA GLY A 25 -12.95 4.18 -5.13
C GLY A 25 -12.99 4.72 -6.58
N ARG A 26 -12.23 5.77 -6.89
CA ARG A 26 -12.11 6.35 -8.23
C ARG A 26 -11.25 5.51 -9.17
N ALA A 27 -10.40 4.65 -8.63
CA ALA A 27 -9.60 3.69 -9.36
C ALA A 27 -9.44 2.40 -8.54
N LYS A 28 -8.89 1.36 -9.18
CA LYS A 28 -8.58 0.08 -8.52
C LYS A 28 -7.06 -0.19 -8.53
N PRO A 29 -6.52 -0.81 -7.47
CA PRO A 29 -5.13 -1.27 -7.48
C PRO A 29 -4.90 -2.33 -8.55
N ASN A 30 -3.69 -2.36 -9.11
CA ASN A 30 -3.25 -3.47 -9.96
C ASN A 30 -3.09 -4.76 -9.14
N ALA A 31 -2.90 -5.90 -9.81
CA ALA A 31 -2.85 -7.21 -9.15
C ALA A 31 -1.76 -7.29 -8.06
N GLN A 32 -0.58 -6.71 -8.31
CA GLN A 32 0.55 -6.71 -7.38
C GLN A 32 0.25 -5.85 -6.14
N ALA A 33 -0.25 -4.63 -6.34
CA ALA A 33 -0.63 -3.72 -5.27
C ALA A 33 -1.78 -4.30 -4.43
N ALA A 34 -2.77 -4.93 -5.07
CA ALA A 34 -3.87 -5.59 -4.39
C ALA A 34 -3.38 -6.76 -3.51
N LEU A 35 -2.40 -7.53 -4.00
CA LEU A 35 -1.77 -8.59 -3.21
C LEU A 35 -1.03 -8.02 -2.00
N LEU A 36 -0.21 -6.97 -2.18
CA LEU A 36 0.52 -6.32 -1.10
C LEU A 36 -0.42 -5.73 -0.04
N ILE A 37 -1.51 -5.07 -0.46
CA ILE A 37 -2.55 -4.55 0.45
C ILE A 37 -3.15 -5.69 1.29
N ARG A 38 -3.50 -6.82 0.67
CA ARG A 38 -4.04 -7.99 1.38
C ARG A 38 -3.01 -8.61 2.34
N LEU A 39 -1.74 -8.67 1.95
CA LEU A 39 -0.67 -9.18 2.80
C LEU A 39 -0.46 -8.29 4.02
N VAL A 40 -0.45 -6.97 3.86
CA VAL A 40 -0.34 -6.02 4.97
C VAL A 40 -1.55 -6.09 5.91
N GLN A 41 -2.76 -6.26 5.36
CA GLN A 41 -3.97 -6.47 6.15
C GLN A 41 -3.91 -7.74 7.00
N ARG A 42 -3.37 -8.83 6.45
CA ARG A 42 -3.25 -10.12 7.14
C ARG A 42 -2.06 -10.20 8.08
N TYR A 43 -0.95 -9.57 7.70
CA TYR A 43 0.35 -9.62 8.38
C TYR A 43 0.90 -8.19 8.47
N PRO A 44 0.55 -7.42 9.51
CA PRO A 44 0.93 -6.01 9.63
C PRO A 44 2.45 -5.76 9.65
N ASP A 45 3.24 -6.77 10.02
CA ASP A 45 4.70 -6.74 9.99
C ASP A 45 5.28 -6.77 8.56
N THR A 46 4.49 -7.15 7.54
CA THR A 46 4.87 -7.09 6.12
C THR A 46 5.39 -5.70 5.75
N VAL A 47 4.84 -4.64 6.32
CA VAL A 47 5.29 -3.26 6.08
C VAL A 47 6.75 -3.07 6.48
N ARG A 48 7.15 -3.61 7.65
CA ARG A 48 8.55 -3.54 8.11
C ARG A 48 9.46 -4.38 7.21
N ARG A 49 9.01 -5.59 6.84
CA ARG A 49 9.77 -6.47 5.94
C ARG A 49 9.99 -5.83 4.57
N LEU A 50 9.00 -5.13 4.02
CA LEU A 50 9.12 -4.39 2.76
C LEU A 50 10.06 -3.17 2.85
N ALA A 51 10.30 -2.65 4.06
CA ALA A 51 11.23 -1.54 4.27
C ALA A 51 12.71 -1.98 4.34
N GLU A 52 12.95 -3.27 4.55
CA GLU A 52 14.28 -3.89 4.62
C GLU A 52 14.77 -4.44 3.27
N ILE A 53 13.93 -4.34 2.22
CA ILE A 53 14.22 -4.76 0.83
C ILE A 53 14.53 -3.51 0.00
#